data_AF-A0A7C3M5V5-F1
#
_entry.id   AF-A0A7C3M5V5-F1
#
_cell.length_a   1.000
_cell.length_b   1.000
_cell.length_c   1.000
_cell.angle_alpha   90.00
_cell.angle_beta   90.00
_cell.angle_gamma   90.00
#
_symmetry.space_group_name_H-M   'P 1'
#
loop_
_entity.id
_entity.type
_entity.pdbx_description
1 polymer ?
#
loop_
_entity_poly.entity_id
_entity_poly.type
_entity_poly.pdbx_seq_one_letter_code
_entity_poly.pdbx_strand_id
1 'polypeptide(L)'
;MKKLKLSLYRENFYLGITFVFVILSLFVLFSRLTFANFTQNLTSTFDFLNTSDSKNLGTNFSTNTSSSIFFENEVEVEFDLPRKITRGDNFGLRIIIANKGESYVKNLKANLQLPKGLEIVGESSSCNVLEKGESCEIFVEINSNLDTQLGKNRIEVKVQYE
;
A
#
# COMPACT_ATOMS: atom_id res chain seq x y z
N MET A 1 55.74 1.93 56.16
CA MET A 1 54.35 1.41 56.15
C MET A 1 53.60 1.95 54.93
N LYS A 2 53.50 1.21 53.81
CA LYS A 2 52.76 1.63 52.58
C LYS A 2 52.39 0.43 51.67
N LYS A 3 51.82 -0.65 52.21
CA LYS A 3 51.47 -1.87 51.43
C LYS A 3 49.97 -2.23 51.38
N LEU A 4 49.09 -1.42 51.96
CA LEU A 4 47.67 -1.79 52.15
C LEU A 4 46.66 -1.20 51.15
N LYS A 5 47.06 -0.33 50.21
CA LYS A 5 46.11 0.34 49.29
C LYS A 5 45.90 -0.33 47.92
N LEU A 6 46.66 -1.38 47.57
CA LEU A 6 46.56 -1.98 46.22
C LEU A 6 45.47 -3.05 46.05
N SER A 7 45.02 -3.72 47.12
CA SER A 7 44.03 -4.80 46.99
C SER A 7 42.61 -4.27 46.72
N LEU A 8 42.24 -3.17 47.37
CA LEU A 8 40.92 -2.51 47.21
C LEU A 8 40.69 -1.93 45.79
N TYR A 9 41.75 -1.64 45.04
CA TYR A 9 41.63 -1.13 43.67
C TYR A 9 41.26 -2.25 42.67
N ARG A 10 41.63 -3.50 42.97
CA ARG A 10 41.47 -4.63 42.05
C ARG A 10 40.04 -5.17 42.01
N GLU A 11 39.32 -5.13 43.13
CA GLU A 11 37.92 -5.57 43.19
C GLU A 11 36.97 -4.57 42.50
N ASN A 12 37.19 -3.28 42.69
CA ASN A 12 36.39 -2.23 42.03
C ASN A 12 36.59 -2.21 40.49
N PHE A 13 37.78 -2.60 40.02
CA PHE A 13 38.08 -2.68 38.59
C PHE A 13 37.32 -3.82 37.89
N TYR A 14 37.21 -4.98 38.54
CA TYR A 14 36.43 -6.11 38.00
C TYR A 14 34.93 -5.80 37.95
N LEU A 15 34.41 -5.11 38.98
CA LEU A 15 33.01 -4.69 39.03
C LEU A 15 32.66 -3.69 37.91
N GLY A 16 33.58 -2.77 37.60
CA GLY A 16 33.41 -1.84 36.48
C GLY A 16 33.36 -2.53 35.12
N ILE A 17 34.24 -3.52 34.90
CA ILE A 17 34.27 -4.29 33.65
C ILE A 17 32.98 -5.09 33.47
N THR A 18 32.48 -5.77 34.50
CA THR A 18 31.23 -6.54 34.39
C THR A 18 30.02 -5.64 34.13
N PHE A 19 29.97 -4.45 34.73
CA PHE A 19 28.91 -3.47 34.49
C PHE A 19 28.90 -2.98 33.02
N VAL A 20 30.08 -2.72 32.45
CA VAL A 20 30.21 -2.34 31.04
C VAL A 20 29.73 -3.45 30.11
N PHE A 21 30.06 -4.72 30.38
CA PHE A 21 29.59 -5.85 29.58
C PHE A 21 28.06 -6.04 29.65
N VAL A 22 27.44 -5.80 30.82
CA VAL A 22 25.98 -5.86 30.98
C VAL A 22 25.28 -4.73 30.22
N ILE A 23 25.83 -3.51 30.25
CA ILE A 23 25.28 -2.38 29.48
C ILE A 23 25.40 -2.64 27.97
N LEU A 24 26.55 -3.16 27.51
CA LEU A 24 26.76 -3.47 26.10
C LEU A 24 25.78 -4.55 25.60
N SER A 25 25.53 -5.58 26.41
CA SER A 25 24.61 -6.66 26.04
C SER A 25 23.14 -6.16 25.98
N LEU A 26 22.74 -5.28 26.90
CA LEU A 26 21.44 -4.60 26.84
C LEU A 26 21.29 -3.73 25.60
N PHE A 27 22.34 -3.02 25.18
CA PHE A 27 22.31 -2.18 23.97
C PHE A 27 22.16 -3.01 22.69
N VAL A 28 22.76 -4.20 22.64
CA VAL A 28 22.59 -5.15 21.53
C VAL A 28 21.18 -5.76 21.50
N LEU A 29 20.55 -5.97 22.67
CA LEU A 29 19.14 -6.39 22.77
C LEU A 29 18.18 -5.29 22.31
N PHE A 30 18.43 -4.03 22.68
CA PHE A 30 17.58 -2.90 22.28
C PHE A 30 17.66 -2.57 20.80
N SER A 31 18.80 -2.80 20.14
CA SER A 31 18.93 -2.59 18.69
C SER A 31 18.17 -3.61 17.82
N ARG A 32 17.62 -4.68 18.42
CA ARG A 32 16.74 -5.64 17.73
C ARG A 32 15.24 -5.35 17.85
N LEU A 33 14.84 -4.28 18.55
CA LEU A 33 13.48 -3.72 18.40
C LEU A 33 13.43 -2.87 17.11
N THR A 34 13.64 -3.53 15.98
CA THR A 34 13.36 -2.92 14.69
C THR A 34 11.87 -3.01 14.43
N PHE A 35 11.27 -1.86 14.19
CA PHE A 35 9.90 -1.62 13.74
C PHE A 35 9.34 -2.77 12.91
N ALA A 36 8.21 -3.32 13.35
CA ALA A 36 7.40 -4.18 12.51
C ALA A 36 6.87 -3.32 11.36
N ASN A 37 7.39 -3.49 10.14
CA ASN A 37 6.79 -2.92 8.94
C ASN A 37 5.40 -3.55 8.78
N PHE A 38 4.36 -2.75 8.96
CA PHE A 38 2.99 -3.18 8.79
C PHE A 38 2.59 -2.98 7.33
N THR A 39 2.69 -4.03 6.52
CA THR A 39 2.21 -3.97 5.13
C THR A 39 0.68 -3.96 5.10
N GLN A 40 0.09 -2.91 4.53
CA GLN A 40 -1.34 -2.81 4.29
C GLN A 40 -1.68 -3.30 2.88
N ASN A 41 -2.71 -4.14 2.76
CA ASN A 41 -3.21 -4.64 1.49
C ASN A 41 -4.64 -4.13 1.28
N LEU A 42 -4.86 -3.29 0.27
CA LEU A 42 -6.17 -2.94 -0.22
C LEU A 42 -6.48 -3.69 -1.52
N THR A 43 -7.70 -4.21 -1.61
CA THR A 43 -8.22 -4.81 -2.84
C THR A 43 -9.43 -4.00 -3.29
N SER A 44 -9.32 -3.36 -4.45
CA SER A 44 -10.42 -2.65 -5.07
C SER A 44 -10.85 -3.37 -6.35
N THR A 45 -12.13 -3.30 -6.66
CA THR A 45 -12.79 -4.10 -7.68
C THR A 45 -13.69 -3.22 -8.53
N PHE A 46 -13.64 -3.42 -9.85
CA PHE A 46 -14.53 -2.75 -10.77
C PHE A 46 -15.23 -3.73 -11.73
N ASP A 47 -16.56 -3.58 -11.88
CA ASP A 47 -17.38 -4.33 -12.83
C ASP A 47 -17.76 -3.43 -14.01
N PHE A 48 -17.54 -3.86 -15.26
CA PHE A 48 -18.00 -3.14 -16.47
C PHE A 48 -18.99 -3.96 -17.31
N LEU A 49 -19.77 -3.28 -18.16
CA LEU A 49 -20.95 -3.83 -18.83
C LEU A 49 -20.91 -3.56 -20.35
N ASN A 50 -20.56 -4.57 -21.15
CA ASN A 50 -20.54 -4.46 -22.62
C ASN A 50 -21.94 -4.65 -23.23
N THR A 51 -22.70 -3.56 -23.50
CA THR A 51 -24.01 -3.61 -24.19
C THR A 51 -24.34 -2.33 -24.96
N SER A 52 -25.07 -2.39 -26.08
CA SER A 52 -25.65 -1.26 -26.83
C SER A 52 -26.89 -0.65 -26.13
N ASP A 53 -26.98 0.69 -26.13
CA ASP A 53 -28.11 1.57 -25.74
C ASP A 53 -28.54 1.90 -24.26
N SER A 54 -28.63 3.23 -24.05
CA SER A 54 -29.59 4.12 -23.31
C SER A 54 -29.91 4.09 -21.79
N LYS A 55 -29.52 5.21 -21.12
CA LYS A 55 -30.16 6.08 -20.07
C LYS A 55 -30.97 5.51 -18.89
N ASN A 56 -30.64 5.90 -17.64
CA ASN A 56 -31.31 6.97 -16.81
C ASN A 56 -30.78 7.08 -15.36
N LEU A 57 -31.22 8.13 -14.65
CA LEU A 57 -30.62 8.93 -13.56
C LEU A 57 -31.30 8.77 -12.16
N GLY A 58 -30.60 9.12 -11.05
CA GLY A 58 -31.15 9.54 -9.72
C GLY A 58 -30.96 8.52 -8.57
N THR A 59 -30.79 8.84 -7.26
CA THR A 59 -31.06 10.02 -6.39
C THR A 59 -30.38 9.88 -4.99
N ASN A 60 -30.29 11.00 -4.23
CA ASN A 60 -29.68 11.27 -2.91
C ASN A 60 -30.19 10.50 -1.66
N PHE A 61 -29.34 10.31 -0.61
CA PHE A 61 -29.77 10.18 0.80
C PHE A 61 -28.68 10.58 1.83
N SER A 62 -29.10 11.17 2.96
CA SER A 62 -28.31 11.92 3.95
C SER A 62 -27.86 11.12 5.19
N THR A 63 -26.64 11.44 5.64
CA THR A 63 -26.00 11.41 6.98
C THR A 63 -26.60 10.61 8.15
N ASN A 64 -25.74 9.78 8.78
CA ASN A 64 -25.72 9.52 10.23
C ASN A 64 -24.26 9.49 10.72
N THR A 65 -23.92 10.38 11.65
CA THR A 65 -22.60 10.49 12.27
C THR A 65 -22.51 9.56 13.48
N SER A 66 -21.77 8.46 13.35
CA SER A 66 -21.39 7.57 14.45
C SER A 66 -19.87 7.59 14.58
N SER A 67 -19.37 8.09 15.72
CA SER A 67 -17.96 8.03 16.10
C SER A 67 -17.58 6.60 16.47
N SER A 68 -17.28 5.80 15.45
CA SER A 68 -16.40 4.64 15.58
C SER A 68 -15.02 5.04 15.09
N ILE A 69 -13.99 4.61 15.81
CA ILE A 69 -12.60 4.68 15.34
C ILE A 69 -12.53 3.70 14.16
N PHE A 70 -12.96 4.17 12.99
CA PHE A 70 -12.69 3.51 11.72
C PHE A 70 -11.24 3.83 11.38
N PHE A 71 -10.44 2.80 11.10
CA PHE A 71 -9.35 3.00 10.16
C PHE A 71 -10.02 3.27 8.82
N GLU A 72 -10.37 4.54 8.61
CA GLU A 72 -10.70 5.06 7.30
C GLU A 72 -9.50 4.71 6.43
N ASN A 73 -9.73 3.96 5.33
CA ASN A 73 -8.65 3.51 4.47
C ASN A 73 -7.75 4.71 4.15
N GLU A 74 -6.51 4.70 4.63
CA GLU A 74 -5.54 5.76 4.43
C GLU A 74 -5.28 5.99 2.93
N VAL A 75 -5.59 4.98 2.11
CA VAL A 75 -5.47 5.03 0.66
C VAL A 75 -6.84 4.78 0.00
N GLU A 76 -7.23 5.72 -0.85
CA GLU A 76 -8.39 5.63 -1.74
C GLU A 76 -7.93 5.29 -3.16
N VAL A 77 -8.70 4.44 -3.86
CA VAL A 77 -8.40 4.01 -5.24
C VAL A 77 -9.62 4.26 -6.12
N GLU A 78 -9.44 5.07 -7.16
CA GLU A 78 -10.43 5.37 -8.18
C GLU A 78 -9.99 4.84 -9.55
N PHE A 79 -10.95 4.50 -10.41
CA PHE A 79 -10.71 3.98 -11.75
C PHE A 79 -11.42 4.81 -12.80
N ASP A 80 -10.71 5.09 -13.90
CA ASP A 80 -11.31 5.60 -15.13
C ASP A 80 -11.02 4.62 -16.27
N LEU A 81 -12.09 4.04 -16.81
CA LEU A 81 -12.05 3.10 -17.92
C LEU A 81 -13.30 3.28 -18.79
N PRO A 82 -13.22 2.91 -20.09
CA PRO A 82 -14.37 2.98 -20.97
C PRO A 82 -15.51 2.09 -20.46
N ARG A 83 -16.74 2.60 -20.56
CA ARG A 83 -17.95 1.84 -20.18
C ARG A 83 -18.18 0.59 -21.03
N LYS A 84 -17.60 0.56 -22.23
CA LYS A 84 -17.74 -0.53 -23.20
C LYS A 84 -16.40 -0.77 -23.89
N ILE A 85 -16.05 -2.03 -24.05
CA ILE A 85 -14.82 -2.49 -24.70
C ILE A 85 -15.21 -3.46 -25.82
N THR A 86 -14.79 -3.19 -27.04
CA THR A 86 -14.97 -4.12 -28.16
C THR A 86 -13.79 -5.07 -28.23
N ARG A 87 -14.05 -6.31 -28.63
CA ARG A 87 -12.96 -7.27 -28.91
C ARG A 87 -12.10 -6.76 -30.05
N GLY A 88 -10.79 -6.81 -29.87
CA GLY A 88 -9.79 -6.29 -30.80
C GLY A 88 -9.33 -4.87 -30.48
N ASP A 89 -10.01 -4.15 -29.57
CA ASP A 89 -9.66 -2.76 -29.26
C ASP A 89 -8.50 -2.66 -28.26
N ASN A 90 -7.73 -1.58 -28.40
CA ASN A 90 -6.86 -1.09 -27.34
C ASN A 90 -7.61 -0.01 -26.55
N PHE A 91 -7.45 -0.03 -25.22
CA PHE A 91 -8.01 1.00 -24.35
C PHE A 91 -7.09 1.28 -23.16
N GLY A 92 -7.22 2.48 -22.60
CA GLY A 92 -6.52 2.89 -21.40
C GLY A 92 -7.36 2.65 -20.15
N LEU A 93 -6.72 2.15 -19.09
CA LEU A 93 -7.20 2.15 -17.72
C LEU A 93 -6.35 3.14 -16.92
N ARG A 94 -6.99 4.16 -16.32
CA ARG A 94 -6.35 5.00 -15.31
C ARG A 94 -6.74 4.51 -13.93
N ILE A 95 -5.76 4.41 -13.06
CA ILE A 95 -5.93 4.11 -11.64
C ILE A 95 -5.39 5.32 -10.88
N ILE A 96 -6.26 6.01 -10.16
CA ILE A 96 -5.89 7.15 -9.32
C ILE A 96 -5.80 6.63 -7.90
N ILE A 97 -4.64 6.79 -7.27
CA ILE A 97 -4.43 6.39 -5.89
C ILE A 97 -4.16 7.63 -5.06
N ALA A 98 -4.99 7.88 -4.05
CA ALA A 98 -4.91 9.05 -3.20
C ALA A 98 -4.65 8.67 -1.74
N ASN A 99 -3.70 9.34 -1.10
CA ASN A 99 -3.45 9.22 0.33
C ASN A 99 -4.38 10.18 1.09
N LYS A 100 -5.41 9.63 1.72
CA LYS A 100 -6.37 10.34 2.58
C LYS A 100 -6.00 10.29 4.06
N GLY A 101 -5.02 9.47 4.44
CA GLY A 101 -4.58 9.41 5.83
C GLY A 101 -3.64 10.55 6.20
N GLU A 102 -3.19 10.49 7.45
CA GLU A 102 -2.37 11.51 8.08
C GLU A 102 -0.86 11.23 7.92
N SER A 103 -0.48 10.01 7.51
CA SER A 103 0.91 9.58 7.39
C SER A 103 1.35 9.45 5.92
N TYR A 104 2.65 9.21 5.71
CA TYR A 104 3.19 8.99 4.37
C TYR A 104 2.92 7.56 3.95
N VAL A 105 2.43 7.37 2.73
CA VAL A 105 2.30 6.06 2.10
C VAL A 105 3.58 5.78 1.33
N LYS A 106 4.25 4.66 1.63
CA LYS A 106 5.54 4.30 1.01
C LYS A 106 5.49 2.93 0.37
N ASN A 107 6.45 2.70 -0.54
CA ASN A 107 6.63 1.42 -1.23
C ASN A 107 5.36 0.96 -1.93
N LEU A 108 4.62 1.91 -2.52
CA LEU A 108 3.34 1.66 -3.15
C LEU A 108 3.51 0.75 -4.36
N LYS A 109 2.72 -0.33 -4.40
CA LYS A 109 2.68 -1.28 -5.50
C LYS A 109 1.24 -1.58 -5.86
N ALA A 110 0.85 -1.31 -7.10
CA ALA A 110 -0.42 -1.75 -7.64
C ALA A 110 -0.20 -3.01 -8.50
N ASN A 111 -1.05 -4.01 -8.33
CA ASN A 111 -1.07 -5.21 -9.15
C ASN A 111 -2.44 -5.34 -9.80
N LEU A 112 -2.46 -5.42 -11.13
CA LEU A 112 -3.66 -5.53 -11.93
C LEU A 112 -3.93 -7.00 -12.27
N GLN A 113 -5.10 -7.49 -11.93
CA GLN A 113 -5.58 -8.82 -12.35
C GLN A 113 -6.60 -8.65 -13.47
N LEU A 114 -6.21 -9.09 -14.66
CA LEU A 114 -7.03 -9.02 -15.85
C LEU A 114 -7.79 -10.34 -16.08
N PRO A 115 -9.06 -10.28 -16.50
CA PRO A 115 -9.80 -11.45 -16.95
C PRO A 115 -9.21 -12.00 -18.26
N LYS A 116 -9.54 -13.25 -18.59
CA LYS A 116 -9.06 -13.89 -19.82
C LYS A 116 -9.42 -13.06 -21.05
N GLY A 117 -8.43 -12.87 -21.92
CA GLY A 117 -8.54 -12.16 -23.19
C GLY A 117 -8.19 -10.68 -23.13
N LEU A 118 -7.92 -10.15 -21.93
CA LEU A 118 -7.32 -8.83 -21.77
C LEU A 118 -5.82 -8.96 -21.45
N GLU A 119 -5.00 -8.16 -22.12
CA GLU A 119 -3.55 -8.20 -22.02
C GLU A 119 -2.99 -6.79 -21.82
N ILE A 120 -2.05 -6.63 -20.89
CA ILE A 120 -1.33 -5.36 -20.71
C ILE A 120 -0.32 -5.23 -21.84
N VAL A 121 -0.42 -4.15 -22.61
CA VAL A 121 0.52 -3.82 -23.69
C VAL A 121 1.43 -2.65 -23.35
N GLY A 122 1.07 -1.85 -22.34
CA GLY A 122 1.88 -0.77 -21.82
C GLY A 122 1.47 -0.38 -20.39
N GLU A 123 2.43 0.11 -19.61
CA GLU A 123 2.18 0.61 -18.25
C GLU A 123 3.11 1.78 -17.95
N SER A 124 2.57 2.82 -17.33
CA SER A 124 3.34 3.93 -16.76
C SER A 124 2.79 4.30 -15.40
N SER A 125 3.68 4.46 -14.42
CA SER A 125 3.35 4.78 -13.03
C SER A 125 4.36 5.77 -12.46
N SER A 126 3.88 6.74 -11.68
CA SER A 126 4.69 7.60 -10.82
C SER A 126 4.48 7.32 -9.33
N CYS A 127 3.72 6.27 -9.00
CA CYS A 127 3.31 5.94 -7.64
C CYS A 127 4.39 5.16 -6.89
N ASN A 128 5.15 5.81 -6.01
CA ASN A 128 6.09 5.14 -5.11
C ASN A 128 5.94 5.62 -3.66
N VAL A 129 5.86 6.95 -3.48
CA VAL A 129 5.62 7.61 -2.20
C VAL A 129 4.51 8.64 -2.40
N LEU A 130 3.55 8.71 -1.46
CA LEU A 130 2.52 9.75 -1.41
C LEU A 130 2.55 10.44 -0.06
N GLU A 131 2.70 11.76 -0.06
CA GLU A 131 2.51 12.56 1.14
C GLU A 131 1.02 12.67 1.50
N LYS A 132 0.73 13.24 2.66
CA LYS A 132 -0.63 13.48 3.12
C LYS A 132 -1.41 14.31 2.08
N GLY A 133 -2.54 13.78 1.62
CA GLY A 133 -3.43 14.44 0.68
C GLY A 133 -2.97 14.37 -0.78
N GLU A 134 -1.81 13.78 -1.07
CA GLU A 134 -1.34 13.60 -2.44
C GLU A 134 -2.03 12.45 -3.15
N SER A 135 -1.98 12.51 -4.48
CA SER A 135 -2.46 11.45 -5.36
C SER A 135 -1.48 11.22 -6.50
N CYS A 136 -1.42 9.99 -6.99
CA CYS A 136 -0.69 9.63 -8.19
C CYS A 136 -1.60 8.87 -9.15
N GLU A 137 -1.18 8.80 -10.41
CA GLU A 137 -1.88 8.11 -11.49
C GLU A 137 -1.02 6.97 -12.03
N ILE A 138 -1.65 5.82 -12.23
CA ILE A 138 -1.11 4.69 -12.98
C ILE A 138 -1.95 4.58 -14.25
N PHE A 139 -1.28 4.64 -15.40
CA PHE A 139 -1.92 4.43 -16.69
C PHE A 139 -1.49 3.09 -17.27
N VAL A 140 -2.46 2.26 -17.62
CA VAL A 140 -2.25 0.94 -18.21
C VAL A 140 -2.94 0.88 -19.56
N GLU A 141 -2.20 0.58 -20.62
CA GLU A 141 -2.75 0.29 -21.94
C GLU A 141 -3.05 -1.20 -22.03
N ILE A 142 -4.30 -1.53 -22.35
CA ILE A 142 -4.82 -2.89 -22.38
C ILE A 142 -5.34 -3.19 -23.79
N ASN A 143 -4.92 -4.33 -24.33
CA ASN A 143 -5.50 -4.90 -25.55
C ASN A 143 -6.57 -5.94 -25.18
N SER A 144 -7.72 -5.87 -25.85
CA SER A 144 -8.74 -6.92 -25.82
C SER A 144 -8.59 -7.80 -27.05
N ASN A 145 -8.43 -9.11 -26.87
CA ASN A 145 -8.32 -10.07 -27.96
C ASN A 145 -9.65 -10.82 -28.23
N LEU A 146 -9.67 -11.73 -29.20
CA LEU A 146 -10.87 -12.49 -29.60
C LEU A 146 -11.40 -13.44 -28.50
N ASP A 147 -10.54 -13.83 -27.55
CA ASP A 147 -10.87 -14.69 -26.40
C ASP A 147 -11.51 -13.92 -25.24
N THR A 148 -11.59 -12.59 -25.33
CA THR A 148 -12.25 -11.76 -24.30
C THR A 148 -13.70 -12.20 -24.14
N GLN A 149 -14.08 -12.52 -22.89
CA GLN A 149 -15.44 -12.94 -22.60
C GLN A 149 -16.42 -11.80 -22.87
N LEU A 150 -17.56 -12.13 -23.49
CA LEU A 150 -18.64 -11.18 -23.73
C LEU A 150 -19.46 -10.96 -22.46
N GLY A 151 -20.02 -9.76 -22.31
CA GLY A 151 -20.88 -9.40 -21.18
C GLY A 151 -20.13 -8.67 -20.08
N LYS A 152 -20.38 -9.05 -18.83
CA LYS A 152 -19.76 -8.43 -17.65
C LYS A 152 -18.40 -9.05 -17.38
N ASN A 153 -17.39 -8.21 -17.31
CA ASN A 153 -16.05 -8.59 -16.89
C ASN A 153 -15.65 -7.73 -15.70
N ARG A 154 -14.77 -8.30 -14.86
CA ARG A 154 -14.27 -7.65 -13.65
C ARG A 154 -12.76 -7.51 -13.77
N ILE A 155 -12.28 -6.30 -13.48
CA ILE A 155 -10.86 -6.00 -13.32
C ILE A 155 -10.62 -5.75 -11.84
N GLU A 156 -9.58 -6.36 -11.30
CA GLU A 156 -9.24 -6.24 -9.87
C GLU A 156 -7.88 -5.58 -9.72
N VAL A 157 -7.79 -4.60 -8.82
CA VAL A 157 -6.53 -3.90 -8.51
C VAL A 157 -6.21 -4.11 -7.04
N LYS A 158 -5.03 -4.66 -6.79
CA LYS A 158 -4.48 -4.88 -5.46
C LYS A 158 -3.39 -3.85 -5.20
N VAL A 159 -3.62 -2.97 -4.23
CA VAL A 159 -2.65 -1.96 -3.82
C VAL A 159 -2.01 -2.41 -2.52
N GLN A 160 -0.68 -2.43 -2.48
CA GLN A 160 0.13 -2.77 -1.33
C GLN A 160 1.01 -1.59 -0.98
N TYR A 161 1.13 -1.26 0.31
CA TYR A 161 1.97 -0.17 0.79
C TYR A 161 2.39 -0.40 2.24
N GLU A 162 3.35 0.41 2.68
CA GLU A 162 3.86 0.51 4.06
C GLU A 162 3.51 1.86 4.69
#